data_AF-A0A3C1DE76-F1
#
_entry.id   AF-A0A3C1DE76-F1
#
_cell.length_a   1.000
_cell.length_b   1.000
_cell.length_c   1.000
_cell.angle_alpha   90.00
_cell.angle_beta   90.00
_cell.angle_gamma   90.00
#
_symmetry.space_group_name_H-M   'P 1'
#
loop_
_entity.id
_entity.type
_entity.pdbx_description
1 polymer ?
#
loop_
_entity_poly.entity_id
_entity_poly.type
_entity_poly.pdbx_seq_one_letter_code
_entity_poly.pdbx_strand_id
1 'polypeptide(L)'
;MVIVFAGPGVAGAIRNQFSQVMNTVDSGTDGDNFISAEEKAYREAMKTVAQKEAKNWTLDEQKAVTTDIAKNGTSSVAYTKAEAAMKAKTEWSVKLTNGQTMTYRIIGINHDDLADGSGKAGLTFLTTSTGISSRMNATRANAGGWEKSELRAKMNSGEIWNLMPADFQSKVKAVTKMTANKGDGSVGIPSADTPSVTTDKIFLLSTTEIYGNVQSDGTQYEFYKSKGVTTSNYSGASSYGQCWTRSVNPRGSNDFCYVVNIGSWSNSIADGPRDVCPAWCF
;
A
#
# COMPACT_ATOMS: atom_id res chain seq x y z
N MET A 1 -28.14 43.20 4.15
CA MET A 1 -27.55 43.85 5.34
C MET A 1 -28.71 44.24 6.25
N VAL A 2 -28.97 43.46 7.30
CA VAL A 2 -30.06 43.74 8.25
C VAL A 2 -29.42 44.44 9.45
N ILE A 3 -29.75 45.71 9.67
CA ILE A 3 -29.26 46.48 10.81
C ILE A 3 -30.36 46.43 11.88
N VAL A 4 -30.13 45.68 12.96
CA VAL A 4 -31.02 45.59 14.12
C VAL A 4 -30.55 46.59 15.17
N PHE A 5 -31.41 47.55 15.51
CA PHE A 5 -31.18 48.48 16.63
C PHE A 5 -31.68 47.84 17.93
N ALA A 6 -30.75 47.42 18.79
CA ALA A 6 -31.04 46.86 20.11
C ALA A 6 -31.06 47.96 21.18
N GLY A 7 -32.17 48.12 21.90
CA GLY A 7 -32.27 49.00 23.07
C GLY A 7 -31.44 48.52 24.27
N PRO A 8 -31.26 49.34 25.32
CA PRO A 8 -30.31 49.09 26.42
C PRO A 8 -30.47 47.73 27.13
N GLY A 9 -31.71 47.22 27.25
CA GLY A 9 -31.97 45.90 27.83
C GLY A 9 -31.56 44.71 26.94
N VAL A 10 -31.63 44.87 25.62
CA VAL A 10 -31.25 43.84 24.63
C VAL A 10 -29.74 43.79 24.48
N ALA A 11 -29.06 44.94 24.57
CA ALA A 11 -27.60 45.04 24.55
C ALA A 11 -26.93 44.37 25.77
N GLY A 12 -27.62 44.30 26.92
CA GLY A 12 -27.16 43.58 28.11
C GLY A 12 -27.27 42.05 27.95
N ALA A 13 -28.41 41.57 27.43
CA ALA A 13 -28.62 40.14 27.19
C ALA A 13 -27.68 39.58 26.11
N ILE A 14 -27.45 40.32 25.01
CA ILE A 14 -26.50 39.91 23.96
C ILE A 14 -25.07 39.87 24.49
N ARG A 15 -24.66 40.86 25.30
CA ARG A 15 -23.33 40.83 25.95
C ARG A 15 -23.18 39.65 26.89
N ASN A 16 -24.20 39.32 27.68
CA ASN A 16 -24.13 38.20 28.62
C ASN A 16 -24.04 36.85 27.90
N GLN A 17 -24.75 36.69 26.77
CA GLN A 17 -24.67 35.52 25.90
C GLN A 17 -23.29 35.40 25.24
N PHE A 18 -22.73 36.50 24.73
CA PHE A 18 -21.39 36.51 24.15
C PHE A 18 -20.28 36.25 25.18
N SER A 19 -20.42 36.73 26.41
CA SER A 19 -19.48 36.43 27.50
C SER A 19 -19.57 34.96 27.95
N GLN A 20 -20.75 34.33 27.92
CA GLN A 20 -20.87 32.88 28.14
C GLN A 20 -20.21 32.06 27.03
N VAL A 21 -20.39 32.46 25.76
CA VAL A 21 -19.72 31.81 24.62
C VAL A 21 -18.21 32.02 24.69
N MET A 22 -17.73 33.23 24.99
CA MET A 22 -16.30 33.53 25.12
C MET A 22 -15.66 32.80 26.30
N ASN A 23 -16.29 32.69 27.47
CA ASN A 23 -15.75 31.89 28.59
C ASN A 23 -15.71 30.38 28.30
N THR A 24 -16.60 29.89 27.42
CA THR A 24 -16.57 28.51 26.92
C THR A 24 -15.44 28.30 25.91
N VAL A 25 -15.04 29.36 25.19
CA VAL A 25 -13.98 29.33 24.16
C VAL A 25 -12.59 29.66 24.74
N ASP A 26 -12.50 30.50 25.76
CA ASP A 26 -11.24 31.03 26.35
C ASP A 26 -10.67 30.15 27.48
N SER A 27 -11.40 29.13 27.93
CA SER A 27 -10.87 28.11 28.85
C SER A 27 -10.24 26.90 28.12
N GLY A 28 -10.16 26.94 26.79
CA GLY A 28 -9.65 25.86 25.95
C GLY A 28 -8.24 26.13 25.42
N THR A 29 -7.22 26.03 26.27
CA THR A 29 -5.84 25.80 25.79
C THR A 29 -5.70 24.46 25.07
N ASP A 30 -6.71 23.59 25.19
CA ASP A 30 -6.83 22.32 24.49
C ASP A 30 -7.96 22.40 23.47
N GLY A 31 -7.62 22.37 22.18
CA GLY A 31 -8.56 22.23 21.06
C GLY A 31 -9.36 20.91 21.04
N ASP A 32 -9.33 20.15 22.13
CA ASP A 32 -9.95 18.84 22.32
C ASP A 32 -11.35 18.91 22.96
N ASN A 33 -11.82 20.08 23.41
CA ASN A 33 -13.13 20.23 24.07
C ASN A 33 -14.35 19.90 23.18
N PHE A 34 -14.16 19.78 21.87
CA PHE A 34 -15.20 19.39 20.90
C PHE A 34 -15.07 17.94 20.41
N ILE A 35 -14.12 17.17 20.94
CA ILE A 35 -13.81 15.82 20.48
C ILE A 35 -14.45 14.80 21.43
N SER A 36 -15.03 13.73 20.88
CA SER A 36 -15.61 12.66 21.70
C SER A 36 -14.53 12.01 22.59
N ALA A 37 -14.95 11.44 23.72
CA ALA A 37 -14.02 10.71 24.59
C ALA A 37 -13.31 9.56 23.86
N GLU A 38 -14.01 8.93 22.91
CA GLU A 38 -13.47 7.87 22.05
C GLU A 38 -12.36 8.39 21.13
N GLU A 39 -12.57 9.53 20.48
CA GLU A 39 -11.58 10.10 19.58
C GLU A 39 -10.39 10.70 20.34
N LYS A 40 -10.60 11.19 21.57
CA LYS A 40 -9.51 11.54 22.49
C LYS A 40 -8.67 10.31 22.87
N ALA A 41 -9.32 9.21 23.25
CA ALA A 41 -8.63 7.97 23.59
C ALA A 41 -7.85 7.40 22.39
N TYR A 42 -8.43 7.43 21.20
CA TYR A 42 -7.77 7.02 19.96
C TYR A 42 -6.52 7.86 19.67
N ARG A 43 -6.62 9.19 19.79
CA ARG A 43 -5.47 10.10 19.59
C ARG A 43 -4.33 9.82 20.56
N GLU A 44 -4.63 9.58 21.83
CA GLU A 44 -3.62 9.22 22.82
C GLU A 44 -2.98 7.85 22.53
N ALA A 45 -3.77 6.84 22.18
CA ALA A 45 -3.23 5.54 21.77
C ALA A 45 -2.31 5.67 20.54
N MET A 46 -2.71 6.46 19.53
CA MET A 46 -1.89 6.70 18.35
C MET A 46 -0.60 7.46 18.65
N LYS A 47 -0.61 8.40 19.62
CA LYS A 47 0.63 9.03 20.10
C LYS A 47 1.58 8.00 20.70
N THR A 48 1.08 7.07 21.51
CA THR A 48 1.90 5.97 22.07
C THR A 48 2.49 5.09 20.96
N VAL A 49 1.69 4.71 19.96
CA VAL A 49 2.18 3.92 18.81
C VAL A 49 3.23 4.67 18.01
N ALA A 50 3.04 5.98 17.78
CA ALA A 50 3.98 6.83 17.06
C ALA A 50 5.30 7.07 17.82
N GLN A 51 5.29 6.99 19.16
CA GLN A 51 6.51 7.07 19.97
C GLN A 51 7.33 5.78 19.93
N LYS A 52 6.66 4.63 19.76
CA LYS A 52 7.31 3.32 19.65
C LYS A 52 8.29 3.26 18.47
N GLU A 53 9.33 2.46 18.61
CA GLU A 53 10.20 2.13 17.47
C GLU A 53 9.41 1.32 16.44
N ALA A 54 9.49 1.71 15.16
CA ALA A 54 8.67 1.10 14.11
C ALA A 54 8.86 -0.43 14.00
N LYS A 55 10.10 -0.92 14.16
CA LYS A 55 10.40 -2.37 14.16
C LYS A 55 9.64 -3.17 15.21
N ASN A 56 9.15 -2.52 16.27
CA ASN A 56 8.39 -3.15 17.34
C ASN A 56 6.88 -3.03 17.15
N TRP A 57 6.41 -2.45 16.04
CA TRP A 57 4.98 -2.39 15.74
C TRP A 57 4.40 -3.79 15.54
N THR A 58 3.37 -4.12 16.33
CA THR A 58 2.56 -5.31 16.14
C THR A 58 1.72 -5.19 14.87
N LEU A 59 1.11 -6.28 14.43
CA LEU A 59 0.24 -6.26 13.25
C LEU A 59 -0.99 -5.35 13.46
N ASP A 60 -1.53 -5.30 14.68
CA ASP A 60 -2.62 -4.38 15.05
C ASP A 60 -2.16 -2.92 15.00
N GLU A 61 -0.96 -2.63 15.53
CA GLU A 61 -0.39 -1.28 15.49
C GLU A 61 -0.08 -0.86 14.05
N GLN A 62 0.41 -1.76 13.19
CA GLN A 62 0.61 -1.48 11.76
C GLN A 62 -0.70 -1.15 11.05
N LYS A 63 -1.78 -1.88 11.35
CA LYS A 63 -3.12 -1.57 10.83
C LYS A 63 -3.64 -0.23 11.35
N ALA A 64 -3.44 0.08 12.64
CA ALA A 64 -3.83 1.35 13.23
C ALA A 64 -3.08 2.53 12.58
N VAL A 65 -1.76 2.41 12.39
CA VAL A 65 -0.94 3.39 11.67
C VAL A 65 -1.41 3.56 10.23
N THR A 66 -1.70 2.45 9.53
CA THR A 66 -2.22 2.49 8.15
C THR A 66 -3.56 3.23 8.09
N THR A 67 -4.47 2.96 9.02
CA THR A 67 -5.78 3.62 9.09
C THR A 67 -5.65 5.12 9.40
N ASP A 68 -4.75 5.48 10.33
CA ASP A 68 -4.52 6.87 10.70
C ASP A 68 -3.91 7.68 9.55
N ILE A 69 -2.94 7.12 8.82
CA ILE A 69 -2.32 7.75 7.66
C ILE A 69 -3.32 7.86 6.50
N ALA A 70 -4.18 6.86 6.29
CA ALA A 70 -5.23 6.93 5.28
C ALA A 70 -6.20 8.10 5.55
N LYS A 71 -6.58 8.31 6.83
CA LYS A 71 -7.49 9.39 7.24
C LYS A 71 -6.83 10.77 7.21
N ASN A 72 -5.62 10.87 7.76
CA ASN A 72 -5.00 12.16 8.08
C ASN A 72 -3.85 12.56 7.13
N GLY A 73 -3.45 11.68 6.21
CA GLY A 73 -2.36 11.94 5.28
C GLY A 73 -1.04 12.27 5.99
N THR A 74 -0.37 13.32 5.50
CA THR A 74 0.87 13.85 6.10
C THR A 74 0.67 14.48 7.47
N SER A 75 -0.57 14.76 7.88
CA SER A 75 -0.91 15.26 9.21
C SER A 75 -1.05 14.16 10.26
N SER A 76 -0.98 12.88 9.87
CA SER A 76 -0.93 11.77 10.82
C SER A 76 0.28 11.88 11.74
N VAL A 77 0.06 11.66 13.04
CA VAL A 77 1.14 11.62 14.04
C VAL A 77 2.14 10.49 13.79
N ALA A 78 1.75 9.46 13.02
CA ALA A 78 2.61 8.33 12.67
C ALA A 78 3.33 8.49 11.33
N TYR A 79 2.98 9.50 10.51
CA TYR A 79 3.48 9.66 9.14
C TYR A 79 5.01 9.68 9.08
N THR A 80 5.65 10.59 9.83
CA THR A 80 7.11 10.74 9.84
C THR A 80 7.82 9.45 10.28
N LYS A 81 7.22 8.70 11.21
CA LYS A 81 7.78 7.42 11.66
C LYS A 81 7.67 6.34 10.57
N ALA A 82 6.53 6.25 9.89
CA ALA A 82 6.33 5.32 8.78
C ALA A 82 7.27 5.63 7.60
N GLU A 83 7.43 6.91 7.26
CA GLU A 83 8.35 7.36 6.21
C GLU A 83 9.81 7.02 6.56
N ALA A 84 10.22 7.26 7.80
CA ALA A 84 11.54 6.88 8.29
C ALA A 84 11.75 5.36 8.25
N ALA A 85 10.74 4.57 8.65
CA ALA A 85 10.79 3.11 8.63
C ALA A 85 10.95 2.56 7.19
N MET A 86 10.22 3.13 6.22
CA MET A 86 10.34 2.81 4.80
C MET A 86 11.76 3.10 4.28
N LYS A 87 12.28 4.32 4.52
CA LYS A 87 13.63 4.72 4.10
C LYS A 87 14.72 3.85 4.74
N ALA A 88 14.55 3.50 6.01
CA ALA A 88 15.46 2.65 6.76
C ALA A 88 15.35 1.16 6.41
N LYS A 89 14.40 0.75 5.53
CA LYS A 89 14.11 -0.65 5.21
C LYS A 89 13.79 -1.47 6.47
N THR A 90 13.04 -0.88 7.41
CA THR A 90 12.59 -1.59 8.61
C THR A 90 11.75 -2.80 8.19
N GLU A 91 12.09 -3.96 8.74
CA GLU A 91 11.40 -5.21 8.44
C GLU A 91 10.62 -5.71 9.66
N TRP A 92 9.48 -6.32 9.36
CA TRP A 92 8.69 -7.12 10.27
C TRP A 92 8.63 -8.54 9.77
N SER A 93 8.10 -9.44 10.60
CA SER A 93 7.92 -10.83 10.22
C SER A 93 6.55 -11.35 10.64
N VAL A 94 6.06 -12.34 9.90
CA VAL A 94 4.86 -13.11 10.22
C VAL A 94 5.14 -14.58 9.96
N LYS A 95 4.71 -15.44 10.88
CA LYS A 95 4.80 -16.90 10.69
C LYS A 95 3.64 -17.37 9.83
N LEU A 96 3.93 -18.04 8.73
CA LEU A 96 2.95 -18.64 7.82
C LEU A 96 2.36 -19.93 8.40
N THR A 97 1.22 -20.36 7.87
CA THR A 97 0.53 -21.60 8.32
C THR A 97 1.36 -22.87 8.07
N ASN A 98 2.28 -22.83 7.11
CA ASN A 98 3.23 -23.92 6.84
C ASN A 98 4.49 -23.88 7.74
N GLY A 99 4.54 -23.00 8.73
CA GLY A 99 5.64 -22.88 9.69
C GLY A 99 6.82 -22.02 9.25
N GLN A 100 6.88 -21.60 7.98
CA GLN A 100 7.90 -20.68 7.50
C GLN A 100 7.67 -19.25 8.00
N THR A 101 8.70 -18.42 7.96
CA THR A 101 8.61 -16.99 8.33
C THR A 101 8.69 -16.15 7.07
N MET A 102 7.70 -15.28 6.87
CA MET A 102 7.71 -14.26 5.84
C MET A 102 8.17 -12.93 6.44
N THR A 103 9.21 -12.32 5.87
CA THR A 103 9.67 -10.96 6.22
C THR A 103 9.12 -9.95 5.22
N TYR A 104 8.85 -8.74 5.68
CA TYR A 104 8.26 -7.69 4.83
C TYR A 104 8.57 -6.29 5.34
N ARG A 105 8.39 -5.29 4.47
CA ARG A 105 8.65 -3.86 4.77
C ARG A 105 7.62 -2.95 4.11
N ILE A 106 7.57 -1.69 4.53
CA ILE A 106 6.82 -0.63 3.85
C ILE A 106 7.54 -0.28 2.54
N ILE A 107 6.77 -0.14 1.46
CA ILE A 107 7.25 0.38 0.16
C ILE A 107 6.50 1.60 -0.32
N GLY A 108 5.28 1.84 0.17
CA GLY A 108 4.46 2.97 -0.22
C GLY A 108 3.66 3.57 0.92
N ILE A 109 3.32 4.84 0.79
CA ILE A 109 2.55 5.62 1.76
C ILE A 109 1.50 6.43 0.99
N ASN A 110 0.22 6.25 1.29
CA ASN A 110 -0.89 6.82 0.52
C ASN A 110 -0.72 6.60 -0.99
N HIS A 111 -0.38 5.36 -1.39
CA HIS A 111 -0.09 5.02 -2.78
C HIS A 111 -1.31 4.39 -3.46
N ASP A 112 -1.71 3.22 -2.94
CA ASP A 112 -2.74 2.37 -3.53
C ASP A 112 -4.15 2.81 -3.16
N ASP A 113 -5.08 2.72 -4.12
CA ASP A 113 -6.50 2.99 -3.89
C ASP A 113 -7.22 1.73 -3.38
N LEU A 114 -7.96 1.87 -2.29
CA LEU A 114 -8.77 0.81 -1.72
C LEU A 114 -9.94 0.48 -2.65
N ALA A 115 -10.18 -0.82 -2.84
CA ALA A 115 -11.19 -1.29 -3.79
C ALA A 115 -12.64 -1.07 -3.32
N ASP A 116 -12.85 -0.78 -2.03
CA ASP A 116 -14.16 -0.40 -1.49
C ASP A 116 -14.50 1.08 -1.72
N GLY A 117 -13.61 1.84 -2.36
CA GLY A 117 -13.82 3.24 -2.70
C GLY A 117 -13.65 4.20 -1.52
N SER A 118 -13.13 3.76 -0.38
CA SER A 118 -12.94 4.62 0.80
C SER A 118 -11.72 5.56 0.69
N GLY A 119 -11.04 5.58 -0.46
CA GLY A 119 -9.85 6.39 -0.71
C GLY A 119 -8.57 5.55 -0.74
N LYS A 120 -7.46 6.15 -0.33
CA LYS A 120 -6.13 5.52 -0.38
C LYS A 120 -5.86 4.67 0.85
N ALA A 121 -5.17 3.55 0.67
CA ALA A 121 -4.55 2.82 1.75
C ALA A 121 -3.40 3.65 2.32
N GLY A 122 -3.28 3.71 3.65
CA GLY A 122 -2.26 4.53 4.29
C GLY A 122 -0.84 4.04 4.02
N LEU A 123 -0.63 2.73 3.96
CA LEU A 123 0.65 2.07 3.75
C LEU A 123 0.50 0.86 2.83
N THR A 124 1.51 0.64 1.99
CA THR A 124 1.69 -0.57 1.19
C THR A 124 2.91 -1.33 1.67
N PHE A 125 2.76 -2.63 1.89
CA PHE A 125 3.81 -3.53 2.34
C PHE A 125 4.26 -4.46 1.22
N LEU A 126 5.52 -4.89 1.25
CA LEU A 126 6.12 -5.84 0.31
C LEU A 126 6.94 -6.89 1.05
N THR A 127 6.72 -8.15 0.72
CA THR A 127 7.56 -9.28 1.16
C THR A 127 9.00 -9.12 0.69
N THR A 128 9.96 -9.38 1.58
CA THR A 128 11.39 -9.39 1.27
C THR A 128 12.00 -10.79 1.24
N SER A 129 11.43 -11.75 1.98
CA SER A 129 11.86 -13.16 2.00
C SER A 129 11.52 -13.93 0.70
N THR A 130 12.21 -15.06 0.47
CA THR A 130 12.07 -15.91 -0.74
C THR A 130 11.40 -17.27 -0.50
N GLY A 131 10.64 -17.42 0.60
CA GLY A 131 10.06 -18.70 1.02
C GLY A 131 8.83 -19.19 0.24
N ILE A 132 8.31 -18.37 -0.69
CA ILE A 132 7.14 -18.71 -1.52
C ILE A 132 7.61 -18.73 -2.98
N SER A 133 7.33 -19.84 -3.68
CA SER A 133 7.65 -19.98 -5.10
C SER A 133 6.46 -20.56 -5.86
N SER A 134 6.22 -20.05 -7.07
CA SER A 134 5.24 -20.59 -8.01
C SER A 134 5.62 -20.20 -9.43
N ARG A 135 5.14 -20.99 -10.40
CA ARG A 135 5.02 -20.55 -11.79
C ARG A 135 3.91 -19.49 -11.91
N MET A 136 3.94 -18.70 -12.98
CA MET A 136 2.88 -17.74 -13.29
C MET A 136 1.64 -18.46 -13.84
N ASN A 137 1.82 -19.38 -14.80
CA ASN A 137 0.78 -20.17 -15.47
C ASN A 137 1.24 -21.61 -15.70
N ALA A 138 0.30 -22.57 -15.78
CA ALA A 138 0.61 -23.97 -16.10
C ALA A 138 1.19 -24.19 -17.51
N THR A 139 0.82 -23.33 -18.47
CA THR A 139 1.31 -23.38 -19.85
C THR A 139 2.28 -22.24 -20.12
N ARG A 140 3.15 -22.41 -21.12
CA ARG A 140 4.09 -21.40 -21.64
C ARG A 140 3.37 -20.28 -22.40
N ALA A 141 2.46 -19.57 -21.73
CA ALA A 141 1.67 -18.51 -22.34
C ALA A 141 1.42 -17.38 -21.34
N ASN A 142 1.42 -16.15 -21.82
CA ASN A 142 1.01 -14.95 -21.08
C ASN A 142 -0.35 -14.41 -21.51
N ALA A 143 -1.12 -15.23 -22.23
CA ALA A 143 -2.47 -14.92 -22.67
C ALA A 143 -3.37 -14.51 -21.49
N GLY A 144 -3.96 -13.32 -21.59
CA GLY A 144 -4.79 -12.74 -20.52
C GLY A 144 -4.02 -12.13 -19.34
N GLY A 145 -2.69 -12.16 -19.38
CA GLY A 145 -1.82 -11.45 -18.45
C GLY A 145 -2.01 -11.86 -17.00
N TRP A 146 -1.75 -10.91 -16.09
CA TRP A 146 -1.90 -11.11 -14.65
C TRP A 146 -3.34 -11.43 -14.26
N GLU A 147 -4.32 -10.73 -14.83
CA GLU A 147 -5.74 -10.88 -14.49
C GLU A 147 -6.23 -12.33 -14.60
N LYS A 148 -5.80 -13.04 -15.65
CA LYS A 148 -6.15 -14.44 -15.91
C LYS A 148 -5.10 -15.44 -15.43
N SER A 149 -4.05 -15.00 -14.75
CA SER A 149 -2.95 -15.88 -14.35
C SER A 149 -3.34 -16.86 -13.25
N GLU A 150 -2.75 -18.07 -13.30
CA GLU A 150 -2.90 -19.08 -12.25
C GLU A 150 -2.36 -18.54 -10.91
N LEU A 151 -1.23 -17.83 -10.96
CA LEU A 151 -0.60 -17.25 -9.78
C LEU A 151 -1.49 -16.22 -9.08
N ARG A 152 -2.19 -15.35 -9.82
CA ARG A 152 -3.13 -14.39 -9.23
C ARG A 152 -4.25 -15.10 -8.47
N ALA A 153 -4.79 -16.19 -9.01
CA ALA A 153 -5.82 -16.98 -8.34
C ALA A 153 -5.29 -17.61 -7.04
N LYS A 154 -4.09 -18.19 -7.08
CA LYS A 154 -3.41 -18.73 -5.89
C LYS A 154 -3.19 -17.67 -4.81
N MET A 155 -2.85 -16.45 -5.21
CA MET A 155 -2.58 -15.33 -4.32
C MET A 155 -3.83 -14.73 -3.69
N ASN A 156 -4.97 -14.67 -4.39
CA ASN A 156 -6.15 -13.95 -3.89
C ASN A 156 -7.16 -14.81 -3.12
N SER A 157 -7.16 -16.13 -3.36
CA SER A 157 -8.09 -17.05 -2.69
C SER A 157 -7.58 -18.50 -2.61
N GLY A 158 -6.44 -18.82 -3.24
CA GLY A 158 -5.91 -20.18 -3.31
C GLY A 158 -4.78 -20.46 -2.32
N GLU A 159 -3.86 -21.33 -2.72
CA GLU A 159 -2.84 -21.90 -1.84
C GLU A 159 -1.93 -20.85 -1.20
N ILE A 160 -1.54 -19.79 -1.91
CA ILE A 160 -0.67 -18.73 -1.37
C ILE A 160 -1.43 -17.83 -0.38
N TRP A 161 -2.69 -17.49 -0.67
CA TRP A 161 -3.56 -16.79 0.28
C TRP A 161 -3.70 -17.59 1.59
N ASN A 162 -3.90 -18.90 1.46
CA ASN A 162 -4.11 -19.82 2.59
C ASN A 162 -2.83 -20.07 3.43
N LEU A 163 -1.66 -19.62 2.96
CA LEU A 163 -0.44 -19.57 3.78
C LEU A 163 -0.48 -18.45 4.82
N MET A 164 -1.25 -17.39 4.56
CA MET A 164 -1.34 -16.25 5.47
C MET A 164 -2.16 -16.61 6.71
N PRO A 165 -1.72 -16.26 7.94
CA PRO A 165 -2.48 -16.51 9.15
C PRO A 165 -3.84 -15.81 9.15
N ALA A 166 -4.83 -16.37 9.86
CA ALA A 166 -6.17 -15.80 9.95
C ALA A 166 -6.17 -14.34 10.43
N ASP A 167 -5.32 -14.01 11.40
CA ASP A 167 -5.19 -12.64 11.90
C ASP A 167 -4.71 -11.66 10.80
N PHE A 168 -3.72 -12.07 10.00
CA PHE A 168 -3.26 -11.32 8.84
C PHE A 168 -4.36 -11.18 7.78
N GLN A 169 -5.00 -12.29 7.41
CA GLN A 169 -6.07 -12.29 6.40
C GLN A 169 -7.22 -11.35 6.78
N SER A 170 -7.60 -11.30 8.06
CA SER A 170 -8.68 -10.43 8.55
C SER A 170 -8.38 -8.93 8.46
N LYS A 171 -7.10 -8.58 8.35
CA LYS A 171 -6.62 -7.20 8.30
C LYS A 171 -6.37 -6.69 6.89
N VAL A 172 -6.09 -7.57 5.93
CA VAL A 172 -5.81 -7.18 4.55
C VAL A 172 -7.04 -6.56 3.89
N LYS A 173 -6.83 -5.45 3.19
CA LYS A 173 -7.80 -4.79 2.32
C LYS A 173 -7.45 -5.01 0.86
N ALA A 174 -8.47 -5.21 0.05
CA ALA A 174 -8.30 -5.28 -1.39
C ALA A 174 -8.05 -3.88 -1.97
N VAL A 175 -7.17 -3.80 -2.95
CA VAL A 175 -6.82 -2.56 -3.67
C VAL A 175 -7.02 -2.72 -5.16
N THR A 176 -7.24 -1.60 -5.85
CA THR A 176 -7.29 -1.58 -7.31
C THR A 176 -5.88 -1.43 -7.90
N LYS A 177 -5.52 -2.29 -8.85
CA LYS A 177 -4.22 -2.26 -9.52
C LYS A 177 -4.38 -2.06 -11.02
N MET A 178 -3.82 -0.98 -11.54
CA MET A 178 -3.69 -0.80 -12.98
C MET A 178 -2.72 -1.84 -13.53
N THR A 179 -3.14 -2.57 -14.55
CA THR A 179 -2.42 -3.74 -15.05
C THR A 179 -2.48 -3.81 -16.57
N ALA A 180 -1.30 -3.92 -17.20
CA ALA A 180 -1.19 -4.20 -18.62
C ALA A 180 -1.31 -5.71 -18.86
N ASN A 181 -2.54 -6.18 -19.09
CA ASN A 181 -2.85 -7.61 -19.18
C ASN A 181 -2.59 -8.25 -20.55
N LYS A 182 -2.18 -7.48 -21.57
CA LYS A 182 -2.07 -8.04 -22.91
C LYS A 182 -0.68 -8.62 -23.18
N GLY A 183 -0.60 -9.93 -23.05
CA GLY A 183 0.33 -10.76 -23.83
C GLY A 183 -0.48 -11.41 -24.95
N ASP A 184 -0.47 -10.83 -26.14
CA ASP A 184 -1.47 -11.13 -27.17
C ASP A 184 -1.15 -12.37 -28.03
N GLY A 185 -0.11 -13.12 -27.70
CA GLY A 185 0.30 -14.21 -28.59
C GLY A 185 1.08 -13.75 -29.83
N SER A 186 1.08 -12.45 -30.12
CA SER A 186 1.61 -11.88 -31.36
C SER A 186 3.05 -11.45 -31.17
N VAL A 187 3.94 -12.01 -31.98
CA VAL A 187 5.33 -11.55 -32.03
C VAL A 187 5.36 -10.21 -32.79
N GLY A 188 5.63 -9.13 -32.07
CA GLY A 188 5.95 -7.84 -32.67
C GLY A 188 4.83 -6.81 -32.58
N ILE A 189 5.29 -5.59 -32.23
CA ILE A 189 4.57 -4.35 -31.97
C ILE A 189 4.04 -4.25 -30.53
N PRO A 190 4.62 -3.37 -29.69
CA PRO A 190 3.95 -2.95 -28.46
C PRO A 190 2.67 -2.21 -28.87
N SER A 191 1.52 -2.89 -28.82
CA SER A 191 0.26 -2.17 -28.93
C SER A 191 0.15 -1.24 -27.73
N ALA A 192 -0.24 0.00 -27.98
CA ALA A 192 -0.67 0.93 -26.95
C ALA A 192 -1.97 0.38 -26.35
N ASP A 193 -1.87 -0.63 -25.50
CA ASP A 193 -3.04 -1.23 -24.86
C ASP A 193 -3.47 -0.38 -23.68
N THR A 194 -4.78 -0.24 -23.56
CA THR A 194 -5.43 0.36 -22.41
C THR A 194 -5.23 -0.57 -21.21
N PRO A 195 -4.48 -0.16 -20.18
CA PRO A 195 -4.40 -0.93 -18.95
C PRO A 195 -5.80 -1.17 -18.37
N SER A 196 -6.04 -2.36 -17.82
CA SER A 196 -7.26 -2.69 -17.11
C SER A 196 -7.00 -2.74 -15.61
N VAL A 197 -8.06 -2.56 -14.81
CA VAL A 197 -7.96 -2.55 -13.36
C VAL A 197 -8.30 -3.93 -12.81
N THR A 198 -7.40 -4.50 -12.02
CA THR A 198 -7.68 -5.68 -11.18
C THR A 198 -7.99 -5.26 -9.75
N THR A 199 -8.77 -6.07 -9.03
CA THR A 199 -8.96 -5.93 -7.58
C THR A 199 -8.27 -7.09 -6.90
N ASP A 200 -7.28 -6.79 -6.06
CA ASP A 200 -6.39 -7.79 -5.47
C ASP A 200 -6.21 -7.56 -3.95
N LYS A 201 -6.28 -8.63 -3.16
CA LYS A 201 -5.97 -8.63 -1.71
C LYS A 201 -4.46 -8.62 -1.48
N ILE A 202 -3.78 -9.54 -2.13
CA ILE A 202 -2.32 -9.53 -2.25
C ILE A 202 -1.97 -9.63 -3.73
N PHE A 203 -0.92 -8.91 -4.12
CA PHE A 203 -0.57 -8.71 -5.53
C PHE A 203 0.94 -8.75 -5.71
N LEU A 204 1.38 -8.85 -6.97
CA LEU A 204 2.77 -8.61 -7.35
C LEU A 204 2.92 -7.17 -7.84
N LEU A 205 4.05 -6.55 -7.59
CA LEU A 205 4.35 -5.24 -8.18
C LEU A 205 4.45 -5.34 -9.70
N SER A 206 4.15 -4.25 -10.40
CA SER A 206 4.50 -4.13 -11.83
C SER A 206 5.93 -3.63 -12.01
N THR A 207 6.46 -3.73 -13.22
CA THR A 207 7.77 -3.11 -13.53
C THR A 207 7.67 -1.58 -13.45
N THR A 208 6.56 -0.97 -13.88
CA THR A 208 6.36 0.48 -13.73
C THR A 208 6.41 0.92 -12.28
N GLU A 209 5.81 0.13 -11.37
CA GLU A 209 5.83 0.41 -9.92
C GLU A 209 7.21 0.34 -9.28
N ILE A 210 8.15 -0.37 -9.91
CA ILE A 210 9.53 -0.49 -9.44
C ILE A 210 10.44 0.56 -10.08
N TYR A 211 10.39 0.72 -11.41
CA TYR A 211 11.35 1.56 -12.14
C TYR A 211 10.82 2.91 -12.60
N GLY A 212 9.49 3.09 -12.66
CA GLY A 212 8.82 4.33 -13.06
C GLY A 212 8.94 4.71 -14.55
N ASN A 213 10.00 4.28 -15.23
CA ASN A 213 10.31 4.62 -16.63
C ASN A 213 10.17 3.44 -17.60
N VAL A 214 9.35 2.45 -17.25
CA VAL A 214 9.10 1.25 -18.04
C VAL A 214 7.62 0.92 -18.00
N GLN A 215 7.04 0.53 -19.14
CA GLN A 215 5.62 0.18 -19.28
C GLN A 215 4.68 1.28 -18.74
N SER A 216 3.41 0.96 -18.52
CA SER A 216 2.37 1.91 -18.10
C SER A 216 1.37 1.31 -17.11
N ASP A 217 1.76 0.26 -16.37
CA ASP A 217 0.89 -0.51 -15.48
C ASP A 217 1.04 -0.12 -14.00
N GLY A 218 1.00 1.18 -13.71
CA GLY A 218 0.99 1.75 -12.36
C GLY A 218 1.86 3.01 -12.23
N THR A 219 2.16 3.38 -10.98
CA THR A 219 3.05 4.49 -10.63
C THR A 219 4.16 4.01 -9.70
N GLN A 220 5.38 4.56 -9.84
CA GLN A 220 6.51 4.10 -9.03
C GLN A 220 6.26 4.33 -7.52
N TYR A 221 6.47 3.28 -6.71
CA TYR A 221 6.36 3.38 -5.25
C TYR A 221 7.42 4.30 -4.64
N GLU A 222 7.03 4.97 -3.54
CA GLU A 222 7.82 5.99 -2.85
C GLU A 222 9.19 5.47 -2.43
N PHE A 223 9.26 4.20 -2.02
CA PHE A 223 10.51 3.54 -1.66
C PHE A 223 11.52 3.53 -2.82
N TYR A 224 11.10 3.10 -4.01
CA TYR A 224 11.98 3.02 -5.17
C TYR A 224 12.32 4.41 -5.70
N LYS A 225 11.34 5.32 -5.71
CA LYS A 225 11.51 6.72 -6.08
C LYS A 225 12.54 7.43 -5.19
N SER A 226 12.49 7.21 -3.87
CA SER A 226 13.45 7.81 -2.91
C SER A 226 14.90 7.37 -3.14
N LYS A 227 15.10 6.25 -3.83
CA LYS A 227 16.41 5.70 -4.19
C LYS A 227 16.83 6.02 -5.62
N GLY A 228 16.01 6.77 -6.37
CA GLY A 228 16.26 7.09 -7.77
C GLY A 228 16.28 5.86 -8.67
N VAL A 229 15.47 4.84 -8.36
CA VAL A 229 15.44 3.60 -9.14
C VAL A 229 14.88 3.88 -10.53
N THR A 230 15.58 3.37 -11.55
CA THR A 230 15.13 3.35 -12.95
C THR A 230 15.63 2.07 -13.62
N THR A 231 15.22 1.81 -14.86
CA THR A 231 15.77 0.68 -15.64
C THR A 231 17.28 0.77 -15.87
N SER A 232 17.88 1.96 -15.82
CA SER A 232 19.33 2.18 -15.93
C SER A 232 20.04 2.30 -14.57
N ASN A 233 19.30 2.58 -13.50
CA ASN A 233 19.79 2.66 -12.12
C ASN A 233 18.95 1.76 -11.20
N TYR A 234 19.16 0.45 -11.30
CA TYR A 234 18.25 -0.53 -10.71
C TYR A 234 18.69 -1.08 -9.34
N SER A 235 19.90 -0.77 -8.88
CA SER A 235 20.48 -1.35 -7.64
C SER A 235 19.66 -1.07 -6.39
N GLY A 236 18.92 0.05 -6.36
CA GLY A 236 18.00 0.40 -5.28
C GLY A 236 16.80 -0.55 -5.14
N ALA A 237 16.49 -1.33 -6.19
CA ALA A 237 15.47 -2.37 -6.22
C ALA A 237 16.00 -3.78 -5.87
N SER A 238 17.27 -3.90 -5.49
CA SER A 238 17.84 -5.18 -5.03
C SER A 238 17.02 -5.81 -3.91
N SER A 239 16.94 -7.13 -3.95
CA SER A 239 16.19 -7.96 -3.02
C SER A 239 16.93 -9.28 -2.77
N TYR A 240 16.44 -10.09 -1.83
CA TYR A 240 17.07 -11.37 -1.49
C TYR A 240 16.88 -12.44 -2.58
N GLY A 241 15.94 -12.26 -3.51
CA GLY A 241 15.59 -13.28 -4.49
C GLY A 241 15.22 -12.76 -5.87
N GLN A 242 14.59 -13.63 -6.64
CA GLN A 242 14.14 -13.36 -8.00
C GLN A 242 12.61 -13.33 -8.06
N CYS A 243 12.03 -12.18 -7.76
CA CYS A 243 10.58 -12.04 -7.60
C CYS A 243 9.89 -11.84 -8.95
N TRP A 244 8.81 -12.57 -9.19
CA TRP A 244 7.87 -12.25 -10.26
C TRP A 244 7.36 -10.80 -10.16
N THR A 245 7.11 -10.17 -11.31
CA THR A 245 6.23 -9.01 -11.40
C THR A 245 4.91 -9.42 -12.08
N ARG A 246 3.88 -8.58 -11.98
CA ARG A 246 2.62 -8.81 -12.71
C ARG A 246 2.68 -8.36 -14.17
N SER A 247 3.78 -7.77 -14.62
CA SER A 247 3.90 -7.25 -15.98
C SER A 247 4.24 -8.36 -16.97
N VAL A 248 3.56 -8.33 -18.12
CA VAL A 248 3.85 -9.20 -19.26
C VAL A 248 5.09 -8.73 -20.03
N ASN A 249 5.80 -9.65 -20.68
CA ASN A 249 6.84 -9.28 -21.64
C ASN A 249 6.17 -8.68 -22.90
N PRO A 250 6.45 -7.41 -23.25
CA PRO A 250 5.81 -6.77 -24.41
C PRO A 250 6.31 -7.28 -25.77
N ARG A 251 7.35 -8.15 -25.78
CA ARG A 251 8.00 -8.66 -27.00
C ARG A 251 7.77 -10.14 -27.25
N GLY A 252 7.03 -10.83 -26.38
CA GLY A 252 6.84 -12.28 -26.48
C GLY A 252 5.55 -12.74 -25.84
N SER A 253 5.04 -13.87 -26.32
CA SER A 253 3.75 -14.45 -25.93
C SER A 253 3.82 -15.46 -24.78
N ASN A 254 5.02 -15.75 -24.29
CA ASN A 254 5.24 -16.84 -23.35
C ASN A 254 5.72 -16.37 -21.98
N ASP A 255 6.12 -15.11 -21.86
CA ASP A 255 6.94 -14.63 -20.75
C ASP A 255 6.25 -13.54 -19.93
N PHE A 256 6.62 -13.50 -18.65
CA PHE A 256 6.38 -12.41 -17.73
C PHE A 256 7.70 -11.79 -17.28
N CYS A 257 7.62 -10.55 -16.85
CA CYS A 257 8.73 -9.84 -16.25
C CYS A 257 8.97 -10.34 -14.82
N TYR A 258 10.23 -10.34 -14.40
CA TYR A 258 10.63 -10.59 -13.02
C TYR A 258 11.84 -9.72 -12.68
N VAL A 259 12.08 -9.50 -11.39
CA VAL A 259 13.23 -8.74 -10.90
C VAL A 259 14.25 -9.72 -10.34
N VAL A 260 15.50 -9.65 -10.82
CA VAL A 260 16.59 -10.44 -10.26
C VAL A 260 17.10 -9.82 -8.95
N ASN A 261 17.89 -10.57 -8.18
CA ASN A 261 18.39 -10.16 -6.87
C ASN A 261 19.18 -8.83 -6.88
N ILE A 262 19.89 -8.52 -7.96
CA ILE A 262 20.61 -7.24 -8.10
C ILE A 262 19.70 -6.04 -8.41
N GLY A 263 18.40 -6.28 -8.60
CA GLY A 263 17.38 -5.27 -8.83
C GLY A 263 17.07 -5.01 -10.31
N SER A 264 17.80 -5.57 -11.27
CA SER A 264 17.46 -5.45 -12.69
C SER A 264 16.26 -6.33 -13.05
N TRP A 265 15.56 -5.96 -14.11
CA TRP A 265 14.44 -6.74 -14.65
C TRP A 265 14.92 -7.70 -15.74
N SER A 266 14.21 -8.81 -15.89
CA SER A 266 14.41 -9.81 -16.92
C SER A 266 13.07 -10.47 -17.25
N ASN A 267 13.06 -11.39 -18.22
CA ASN A 267 11.86 -12.12 -18.64
C ASN A 267 12.04 -13.61 -18.36
N SER A 268 10.96 -14.27 -17.94
CA SER A 268 10.94 -15.70 -17.73
C SER A 268 9.66 -16.31 -18.29
N ILE A 269 9.79 -17.52 -18.83
CA ILE A 269 8.67 -18.31 -19.34
C ILE A 269 7.68 -18.55 -18.19
N ALA A 270 6.39 -18.43 -18.51
CA ALA A 270 5.30 -18.45 -17.53
C ALA A 270 5.17 -19.76 -16.72
N ASP A 271 5.64 -20.90 -17.26
CA ASP A 271 5.61 -22.21 -16.59
C ASP A 271 6.80 -22.47 -15.66
N GLY A 272 7.81 -21.61 -15.69
CA GLY A 272 8.99 -21.70 -14.84
C GLY A 272 8.72 -21.19 -13.42
N PRO A 273 9.24 -21.83 -12.36
CA PRO A 273 9.11 -21.31 -11.00
C PRO A 273 10.01 -20.08 -10.80
N ARG A 274 9.49 -19.09 -10.06
CA ARG A 274 10.26 -17.97 -9.47
C ARG A 274 9.76 -17.68 -8.08
N ASP A 275 10.46 -16.81 -7.36
CA ASP A 275 10.00 -16.35 -6.05
C ASP A 275 8.74 -15.50 -6.23
N VAL A 276 7.80 -15.66 -5.30
CA VAL A 276 6.61 -14.83 -5.19
C VAL A 276 6.84 -13.90 -4.01
N CYS A 277 6.79 -12.60 -4.28
CA CYS A 277 7.00 -11.57 -3.28
C CYS A 277 5.72 -10.74 -3.16
N PRO A 278 4.72 -11.21 -2.40
CA PRO A 278 3.44 -10.52 -2.27
C PRO A 278 3.60 -9.10 -1.73
N ALA A 279 2.75 -8.22 -2.23
CA ALA A 279 2.47 -6.91 -1.67
C ALA A 279 1.00 -6.83 -1.24
N TRP A 280 0.70 -5.99 -0.25
CA TRP A 280 -0.64 -5.84 0.31
C TRP A 280 -0.82 -4.50 1.03
N CYS A 281 -2.08 -4.19 1.35
CA CYS A 281 -2.50 -3.07 2.17
C CYS A 281 -3.40 -3.56 3.32
N PHE A 282 -3.44 -2.80 4.43
CA PHE A 282 -4.38 -3.02 5.54
C PHE A 282 -5.51 -1.99 5.53
#